data_AF-A5D1W9-F1
#
_entry.id   AF-A5D1W9-F1
#
_cell.length_a   1.000
_cell.length_b   1.000
_cell.length_c   1.000
_cell.angle_alpha   90.00
_cell.angle_beta   90.00
_cell.angle_gamma   90.00
#
_symmetry.space_group_name_H-M   'P 1'
#
loop_
_entity.id
_entity.type
_entity.pdbx_description
1 polymer ?
#
loop_
_entity_poly.entity_id
_entity_poly.type
_entity_poly.pdbx_seq_one_letter_code
_entity_poly.pdbx_strand_id
1 'polypeptide(L)' 'MENVYIVMLTAKGQEVDRRRGREVGADLYITKPFNPDEIIRIAREVLGIE' A
#
# COMPACT_ATOMS: atom_id res chain seq x y z
N MET A 1 13.18 7.81 -9.05
CA MET A 1 12.22 7.08 -8.18
C MET A 1 12.21 5.58 -8.49
N GLU A 2 13.16 5.03 -9.26
CA GLU A 2 13.08 3.63 -9.73
C GLU A 2 13.26 2.55 -8.65
N ASN A 3 13.52 2.93 -7.39
CA ASN A 3 13.75 1.99 -6.27
C ASN A 3 13.03 2.41 -4.98
N VAL A 4 11.89 3.11 -5.09
CA VAL A 4 11.08 3.47 -3.92
C VAL A 4 9.75 2.74 -4.01
N TYR A 5 9.46 1.89 -3.03
CA TYR A 5 8.19 1.17 -2.94
C TYR A 5 7.19 2.00 -2.12
N ILE A 6 6.03 2.28 -2.69
CA ILE A 6 5.01 3.17 -2.13
C ILE A 6 3.79 2.35 -1.71
N VAL A 7 3.52 2.32 -0.41
CA VAL A 7 2.30 1.75 0.16
C VAL A 7 1.35 2.86 0.56
N MET A 8 0.13 2.86 0.02
CA MET A 8 -0.91 3.85 0.34
C MET A 8 -2.02 3.24 1.20
N LEU A 9 -2.26 3.85 2.36
CA LEU A 9 -3.29 3.44 3.30
C LEU A 9 -4.56 4.29 3.11
N THR A 10 -5.71 3.66 2.84
CA THR A 10 -6.99 4.37 2.59
C THR A 10 -8.10 4.00 3.57
N ALA A 11 -9.22 4.69 3.54
CA ALA A 11 -10.46 4.24 4.17
C ALA A 11 -11.31 3.41 3.20
N LYS A 12 -12.08 2.44 3.72
CA LYS A 12 -12.91 1.50 2.93
C LYS A 12 -13.87 2.15 1.93
N GLY A 13 -14.32 3.38 2.17
CA GLY A 13 -15.21 4.12 1.27
C GLY A 13 -14.52 4.82 0.09
N GLN A 14 -13.19 5.00 0.13
CA GLN A 14 -12.45 5.71 -0.92
C GLN A 14 -11.85 4.76 -1.97
N GLU A 15 -11.92 3.46 -1.76
CA GLU A 15 -11.36 2.45 -2.65
C GLU A 15 -12.06 2.38 -4.03
N VAL A 16 -13.36 2.67 -4.05
CA VAL A 16 -14.16 2.69 -5.30
C VAL A 16 -13.83 3.90 -6.17
N ASP A 17 -13.45 5.03 -5.56
CA ASP A 17 -13.03 6.23 -6.29
C ASP A 17 -11.62 6.08 -6.90
N ARG A 18 -10.73 5.34 -6.23
CA ARG A 18 -9.37 5.04 -6.72
C ARG A 18 -9.35 4.21 -8.00
N ARG A 19 -10.23 3.20 -8.10
CA ARG A 19 -10.28 2.31 -9.28
C ARG A 19 -10.73 3.04 -10.55
N ARG A 20 -11.52 4.12 -10.42
CA ARG A 20 -12.00 4.95 -11.54
C ARG A 20 -11.01 6.01 -11.99
N GLY A 21 -10.13 6.47 -11.09
CA GLY A 21 -9.10 7.46 -11.41
C GLY A 21 -7.72 6.86 -11.20
N ARG A 22 -7.16 6.23 -12.24
CA ARG A 22 -5.73 5.90 -12.45
C ARG A 22 -4.92 5.87 -11.14
N GLU A 23 -4.73 4.69 -10.57
CA GLU A 23 -3.88 4.53 -9.39
C GLU A 23 -2.54 5.25 -9.57
N VAL A 24 -2.28 6.20 -8.66
CA VAL A 24 -1.36 7.35 -8.75
C VAL A 24 0.14 6.98 -8.77
N GLY A 25 0.48 5.73 -9.08
CA GLY A 25 1.84 5.21 -9.06
C GLY A 25 2.27 4.69 -7.69
N ALA A 26 1.34 4.22 -6.85
CA ALA A 26 1.68 3.44 -5.66
C ALA A 26 1.78 1.95 -6.03
N ASP A 27 2.72 1.24 -5.41
CA ASP A 27 2.92 -0.20 -5.62
C ASP A 27 1.90 -1.05 -4.87
N LEU A 28 1.37 -0.54 -3.74
CA LEU A 28 0.38 -1.24 -2.94
C LEU A 28 -0.62 -0.29 -2.29
N TYR A 29 -1.87 -0.74 -2.21
CA TYR A 29 -2.95 -0.06 -1.52
C TYR A 29 -3.54 -0.94 -0.43
N ILE A 30 -3.62 -0.41 0.79
CA ILE A 30 -4.19 -1.13 1.95
C ILE A 30 -5.34 -0.32 2.53
N THR A 31 -6.43 -0.99 2.83
CA THR A 31 -7.64 -0.37 3.37
C THR A 31 -7.65 -0.46 4.91
N LYS A 32 -7.98 0.64 5.58
CA LYS A 32 -8.18 0.74 7.03
C LYS A 32 -9.56 0.20 7.43
N PRO A 33 -9.68 -0.40 8.63
CA PRO A 33 -8.59 -0.74 9.56
C PRO A 33 -7.77 -1.93 9.05
N PHE A 34 -6.45 -1.90 9.27
CA PHE A 34 -5.52 -2.97 8.87
C PHE A 34 -4.75 -3.49 10.09
N ASN A 35 -4.15 -4.67 9.96
CA ASN A 35 -3.27 -5.23 10.99
C ASN A 35 -1.85 -4.62 10.85
N PRO A 36 -1.28 -3.97 11.88
CA PRO A 36 0.10 -3.47 11.82
C PRO A 36 1.16 -4.52 11.46
N ASP A 37 0.96 -5.78 11.86
CA ASP A 37 1.90 -6.86 11.55
C ASP A 37 2.03 -7.12 10.05
N GLU A 38 0.95 -6.86 9.29
CA GLU A 38 0.95 -6.96 7.83
C GLU A 38 1.87 -5.92 7.20
N ILE A 39 1.88 -4.69 7.73
CA ILE A 39 2.77 -3.61 7.27
C ILE A 39 4.22 -3.95 7.55
N ILE A 40 4.51 -4.49 8.73
CA ILE A 40 5.87 -4.90 9.10
C ILE A 40 6.36 -6.01 8.18
N ARG A 41 5.51 -7.01 7.88
CA ARG A 41 5.84 -8.09 6.95
C ARG A 41 6.18 -7.55 5.55
N ILE A 42 5.33 -6.67 5.02
CA ILE A 42 5.56 -6.05 3.71
C ILE A 42 6.85 -5.24 3.69
N ALA A 43 7.11 -4.46 4.74
CA ALA A 43 8.34 -3.69 4.84
C ALA A 43 9.59 -4.59 4.83
N ARG A 44 9.55 -5.73 5.52
CA ARG A 44 10.65 -6.70 5.52
C ARG A 44 10.88 -7.31 4.16
N GLU A 45 9.81 -7.72 3.49
CA GLU A 45 9.83 -8.31 2.14
C GLU A 45 10.43 -7.33 1.12
N VAL A 46 9.96 -6.08 1.11
CA VAL A 46 10.43 -5.02 0.20
C VAL A 46 11.89 -4.65 0.45
N LEU A 47 12.31 -4.61 1.72
CA LEU A 47 13.69 -4.28 2.09
C LEU A 47 14.65 -5.47 1.99
N GLY A 48 14.14 -6.69 1.74
CA GLY A 48 14.95 -7.91 1.64
C GLY A 48 15.64 -8.29 2.95
N ILE A 49 14.98 -8.06 4.09
CA ILE A 49 15.53 -8.27 5.44
C ILE A 49 14.89 -9.47 6.17
N GLU A 50 14.40 -10.47 5.43
CA GLU A 50 13.96 -11.75 6.01
C GLU A 50 15.14 -12.63 6.45
#